data_AF-A0A6N6VNY9-F1
#
_entry.id   AF-A0A6N6VNY9-F1
#
_cell.length_a   1.000
_cell.length_b   1.000
_cell.length_c   1.000
_cell.angle_alpha   90.00
_cell.angle_beta   90.00
_cell.angle_gamma   90.00
#
_symmetry.space_group_name_H-M   'P 1'
#
loop_
_entity.id
_entity.type
_entity.pdbx_description
1 polymer ?
#
loop_
_entity_poly.entity_id
_entity_poly.type
_entity_poly.pdbx_seq_one_letter_code
_entity_poly.pdbx_strand_id
1 'polypeptide(L)'
;TFTKEGNVTEYRYNGSGILVSQKDSGNVENKFYYSGSRVLNENIAGIMTSYFQVSGRIIGKVTAGQNTQIFLTDQAHSVIRIMEGRKVLDANFAYTPYGQQSDLSEKATSAKTSGFGFNGERTDGKSGYQFLGQGYRAYNPALGRFMQYDVHSPFGKGGINGYTFAENNPI
;
A
#
# COMPACT_ATOMS: atom_id res chain seq x y z
N THR A 1 -0.24 3.43 15.89
CA THR A 1 1.20 3.64 15.68
C THR A 1 1.87 2.28 15.48
N PHE A 2 3.04 2.25 14.85
CA PHE A 2 3.90 1.07 14.71
C PHE A 2 5.29 1.45 15.24
N THR A 3 5.94 0.55 15.99
CA THR A 3 7.27 0.81 16.56
C THR A 3 8.20 -0.35 16.24
N LYS A 4 9.37 -0.04 15.68
CA LYS A 4 10.43 -1.02 15.42
C LYS A 4 11.79 -0.37 15.65
N GLU A 5 12.65 -1.01 16.45
CA GLU A 5 14.04 -0.56 16.69
C GLU A 5 14.12 0.92 17.12
N GLY A 6 13.21 1.36 17.99
CA GLY A 6 13.13 2.75 18.47
C GLY A 6 12.54 3.76 17.47
N ASN A 7 12.25 3.36 16.23
CA ASN A 7 11.56 4.19 15.25
C ASN A 7 10.05 4.00 15.35
N VAL A 8 9.31 5.10 15.42
CA VAL A 8 7.85 5.12 15.47
C VAL A 8 7.30 5.62 14.14
N THR A 9 6.32 4.89 13.60
CA THR A 9 5.45 5.35 12.52
C THR A 9 4.05 5.62 13.07
N GLU A 10 3.59 6.85 12.88
CA GLU A 10 2.24 7.30 13.23
C GLU A 10 1.34 7.25 11.99
N TYR A 11 0.10 6.80 12.20
CA TYR A 11 -0.94 6.75 11.17
C TYR A 11 -2.13 7.53 11.70
N ARG A 12 -2.71 8.41 10.87
CA ARG A 12 -3.90 9.20 11.23
C ARG A 12 -5.05 8.83 10.32
N TYR A 13 -6.25 8.81 10.87
CA TYR A 13 -7.47 8.41 10.18
C TYR A 13 -8.52 9.51 10.29
N ASN A 14 -9.41 9.62 9.31
CA ASN A 14 -10.59 10.48 9.41
C ASN A 14 -11.72 9.79 10.20
N GLY A 15 -12.84 10.49 10.39
CA GLY A 15 -14.00 9.97 11.13
C GLY A 15 -14.66 8.73 10.52
N SER A 16 -14.35 8.41 9.26
CA SER A 16 -14.82 7.19 8.57
C SER A 16 -13.81 6.03 8.64
N GLY A 17 -12.71 6.21 9.37
CA GLY A 17 -11.66 5.19 9.51
C GLY A 17 -10.74 5.05 8.31
N ILE A 18 -10.71 6.03 7.39
CA ILE A 18 -9.81 6.04 6.23
C ILE A 18 -8.48 6.70 6.61
N LEU A 19 -7.36 6.07 6.25
CA LEU A 19 -6.01 6.58 6.49
C LEU A 19 -5.77 7.92 5.77
N VAL A 20 -5.56 9.02 6.48
CA VAL A 20 -5.32 10.36 5.87
C VAL A 20 -3.89 10.86 5.97
N SER A 21 -3.08 10.29 6.85
CA SER A 21 -1.64 10.56 6.85
C SER A 21 -0.80 9.49 7.52
N GLN A 22 0.47 9.47 7.16
CA GLN A 22 1.51 8.68 7.78
C GLN A 22 2.70 9.58 8.13
N LYS A 23 3.30 9.39 9.31
CA LYS A 23 4.51 10.10 9.71
C LYS A 23 5.48 9.15 10.38
N ASP A 24 6.63 8.93 9.76
CA ASP A 24 7.74 8.22 10.39
C ASP A 24 8.56 9.17 11.27
N SER A 25 9.17 8.64 12.32
CA SER A 25 10.07 9.40 13.21
C SER A 25 11.17 10.11 12.42
N GLY A 26 11.32 11.42 12.66
CA GLY A 26 12.29 12.26 11.96
C GLY A 26 11.94 12.64 10.51
N ASN A 27 10.86 12.08 9.94
CA ASN A 27 10.41 12.40 8.58
C ASN A 27 9.28 13.43 8.57
N VAL A 28 9.09 14.05 7.40
CA VAL A 28 7.93 14.89 7.13
C VAL A 28 6.68 14.01 6.99
N GLU A 29 5.55 14.49 7.49
CA GLU A 29 4.26 13.82 7.33
C GLU A 29 3.89 13.69 5.85
N ASN A 30 3.52 12.47 5.45
CA ASN A 30 2.92 12.18 4.16
C ASN A 30 1.39 12.27 4.29
N LYS A 31 0.77 13.18 3.55
CA LYS A 31 -0.68 13.40 3.57
C LYS A 31 -1.33 12.77 2.34
N PHE A 32 -2.44 12.07 2.57
CA PHE A 32 -3.21 11.38 1.53
C PHE A 32 -4.47 12.17 1.19
N TYR A 33 -4.69 12.38 -0.10
CA TYR A 33 -5.88 13.05 -0.63
C TYR A 33 -6.66 12.06 -1.48
N TYR A 34 -7.97 11.98 -1.25
CA TYR A 34 -8.83 10.96 -1.82
C TYR A 34 -9.80 11.54 -2.84
N SER A 35 -10.10 10.76 -3.88
CA SER A 35 -11.29 10.94 -4.72
C SER A 35 -12.23 9.78 -4.45
N GLY A 36 -13.32 10.06 -3.73
CA GLY A 36 -14.17 9.04 -3.14
C GLY A 36 -13.38 8.09 -2.26
N SER A 37 -13.23 6.85 -2.72
CA SER A 37 -12.73 5.71 -1.97
C SER A 37 -11.26 5.39 -2.31
N ARG A 38 -10.61 6.17 -3.17
CA ARG A 38 -9.24 5.88 -3.66
C ARG A 38 -8.31 7.06 -3.45
N VAL A 39 -7.06 6.78 -3.11
CA VAL A 39 -6.00 7.79 -3.01
C VAL A 39 -5.77 8.37 -4.41
N LEU A 40 -5.92 9.69 -4.52
CA LEU A 40 -5.63 10.46 -5.72
C LEU A 40 -4.23 11.08 -5.63
N ASN A 41 -3.87 11.63 -4.47
CA ASN A 41 -2.57 12.26 -4.29
C ASN A 41 -1.93 11.96 -2.93
N GLU A 42 -0.60 12.02 -2.92
CA GLU A 42 0.26 12.07 -1.75
C GLU A 42 1.03 13.38 -1.72
N ASN A 43 1.14 14.01 -0.55
CA ASN A 43 1.97 15.20 -0.37
C ASN A 43 2.97 15.00 0.75
N ILE A 44 4.25 15.11 0.41
CA ILE A 44 5.36 15.12 1.37
C ILE A 44 6.10 16.44 1.18
N ALA A 45 6.10 17.29 2.21
CA ALA A 45 6.81 18.58 2.19
C ALA A 45 6.48 19.47 0.97
N GLY A 46 5.24 19.43 0.48
CA GLY A 46 4.83 20.19 -0.72
C GLY A 46 5.09 19.47 -2.05
N ILE A 47 5.88 18.40 -2.07
CA ILE A 47 6.07 17.56 -3.26
C ILE A 47 4.87 16.65 -3.42
N MET A 48 4.11 16.85 -4.49
CA MET A 48 2.92 16.07 -4.81
C MET A 48 3.29 14.83 -5.61
N THR A 49 2.71 13.69 -5.26
CA THR A 49 2.64 12.48 -6.10
C THR A 49 1.19 12.22 -6.45
N SER A 50 0.85 12.19 -7.74
CA SER A 50 -0.50 11.90 -8.23
C SER A 50 -0.59 10.48 -8.76
N TYR A 51 -1.69 9.79 -8.49
CA TYR A 51 -1.93 8.41 -8.92
C TYR A 51 -2.94 8.35 -10.07
N PHE A 52 -2.60 7.58 -11.11
CA PHE A 52 -3.47 7.36 -12.26
C PHE A 52 -4.33 6.11 -12.06
N GLN A 53 -5.60 6.20 -12.43
CA GLN A 53 -6.54 5.11 -12.23
C GLN A 53 -7.31 4.77 -13.51
N VAL A 54 -7.55 3.48 -13.71
CA VAL A 54 -8.45 2.95 -14.75
C VAL A 54 -9.37 1.95 -14.09
N SER A 55 -10.69 2.12 -14.25
CA SER A 55 -11.72 1.24 -13.67
C SER A 55 -11.53 1.00 -12.16
N GLY A 56 -11.15 2.04 -11.41
CA GLY A 56 -10.98 1.98 -9.96
C GLY A 56 -9.70 1.29 -9.47
N ARG A 57 -8.72 1.04 -10.35
CA ARG A 57 -7.42 0.44 -10.05
C ARG A 57 -6.29 1.40 -10.37
N ILE A 58 -5.29 1.48 -9.49
CA ILE A 58 -4.11 2.33 -9.70
C ILE A 58 -3.20 1.65 -10.71
N ILE A 59 -2.87 2.38 -11.78
CA ILE A 59 -2.05 1.87 -12.90
C ILE A 59 -0.71 2.60 -13.00
N GLY A 60 -0.45 3.58 -12.16
CA GLY A 60 0.78 4.36 -12.21
C GLY A 60 0.72 5.60 -11.35
N LYS A 61 1.78 6.39 -11.43
CA LYS A 61 1.93 7.64 -10.69
C LYS A 61 2.85 8.64 -11.38
N VAL A 62 2.78 9.88 -10.93
CA VAL A 62 3.77 10.92 -11.26
C VAL A 62 4.09 11.72 -10.00
N THR A 63 5.37 11.87 -9.68
CA THR A 63 5.84 12.78 -8.64
C THR A 63 6.19 14.12 -9.29
N ALA A 64 5.85 15.24 -8.68
CA ALA A 64 6.20 16.57 -9.17
C ALA A 64 7.72 16.67 -9.43
N GLY A 65 8.08 17.05 -10.67
CA GLY A 65 9.48 17.13 -11.11
C GLY A 65 10.14 15.79 -11.47
N GLN A 66 9.40 14.68 -11.46
CA GLN A 66 9.88 13.36 -11.88
C GLN A 66 9.11 12.83 -13.09
N ASN A 67 9.66 11.78 -13.71
CA ASN A 67 9.01 11.09 -14.82
C ASN A 67 7.77 10.33 -14.35
N THR A 68 6.85 10.11 -15.30
CA THR A 68 5.68 9.26 -15.08
C THR A 68 6.07 7.80 -15.00
N GLN A 69 5.54 7.11 -14.00
CA GLN A 69 5.71 5.69 -13.78
C GLN A 69 4.40 4.95 -14.02
N ILE A 70 4.46 3.84 -14.77
CA ILE A 70 3.34 2.95 -15.04
C ILE A 70 3.62 1.61 -14.37
N PHE A 71 2.60 1.06 -13.70
CA PHE A 71 2.68 -0.20 -13.00
C PHE A 71 2.24 -1.33 -13.92
N LEU A 72 3.11 -2.34 -14.05
CA LEU A 72 2.78 -3.61 -14.67
C LEU A 72 2.33 -4.55 -13.56
N THR A 73 1.17 -5.17 -13.73
CA THR A 73 0.51 -5.94 -12.67
C THR A 73 0.19 -7.37 -13.10
N ASP A 74 0.05 -8.26 -12.13
CA ASP A 74 -0.53 -9.59 -12.32
C ASP A 74 -2.07 -9.55 -12.40
N GLN A 75 -2.72 -10.71 -12.51
CA GLN A 75 -4.19 -10.82 -12.55
C GLN A 75 -4.88 -10.39 -11.25
N ALA A 76 -4.16 -10.36 -10.13
CA ALA A 76 -4.64 -9.88 -8.84
C ALA A 76 -4.34 -8.38 -8.64
N HIS A 77 -3.78 -7.70 -9.65
CA HIS A 77 -3.38 -6.29 -9.61
C HIS A 77 -2.20 -5.97 -8.69
N SER A 78 -1.44 -6.99 -8.30
CA SER A 78 -0.19 -6.78 -7.59
C SER A 78 0.86 -6.24 -8.55
N VAL A 79 1.57 -5.18 -8.16
CA VAL A 79 2.60 -4.54 -9.00
C VAL A 79 3.84 -5.43 -9.09
N ILE A 80 4.10 -6.02 -10.26
CA ILE A 80 5.25 -6.90 -10.50
C ILE A 80 6.45 -6.17 -11.10
N ARG A 81 6.22 -5.14 -11.91
CA ARG A 81 7.27 -4.32 -12.56
C ARG A 81 6.81 -2.86 -12.66
N ILE A 82 7.77 -1.95 -12.82
CA ILE A 82 7.50 -0.53 -13.02
C ILE A 82 8.15 -0.08 -14.33
N MET A 83 7.40 0.66 -15.15
CA MET A 83 7.90 1.33 -16.35
C MET A 83 8.03 2.83 -16.11
N GLU A 84 9.04 3.45 -16.70
CA GLU A 84 9.20 4.89 -16.76
C GLU A 84 9.44 5.30 -18.22
N GLY A 85 8.48 6.03 -18.80
CA GLY A 85 8.45 6.25 -20.26
C GLY A 85 8.40 4.92 -21.03
N ARG A 86 9.40 4.66 -21.88
CA ARG A 86 9.53 3.42 -22.67
C ARG A 86 10.46 2.38 -22.04
N LYS A 87 10.98 2.64 -20.83
CA LYS A 87 11.95 1.78 -20.15
C LYS A 87 11.28 1.04 -19.01
N VAL A 88 11.48 -0.28 -18.94
CA VAL A 88 11.17 -1.04 -17.72
C VAL A 88 12.30 -0.82 -16.72
N LEU A 89 11.96 -0.42 -15.51
CA LEU A 89 12.91 -0.25 -14.41
C LEU A 89 13.38 -1.62 -13.89
N ASP A 90 14.47 -1.59 -13.11
CA ASP A 90 15.00 -2.79 -12.45
C ASP A 90 14.08 -3.32 -11.34
N ALA A 91 13.16 -2.49 -10.85
CA ALA A 91 12.11 -2.88 -9.91
C ALA A 91 11.36 -4.14 -10.40
N ASN A 92 11.48 -5.21 -9.62
CA ASN A 92 10.94 -6.53 -9.94
C ASN A 92 10.45 -7.21 -8.67
N PHE A 93 9.17 -7.55 -8.62
CA PHE A 93 8.53 -8.02 -7.40
C PHE A 93 7.76 -9.31 -7.62
N ALA A 94 7.85 -10.20 -6.64
CA ALA A 94 6.96 -11.34 -6.49
C ALA A 94 6.22 -11.24 -5.15
N TYR A 95 5.02 -11.83 -5.10
CA TYR A 95 4.20 -11.87 -3.89
C TYR A 95 3.86 -13.29 -3.53
N THR A 96 3.90 -13.62 -2.24
CA THR A 96 3.27 -14.84 -1.74
C THR A 96 1.75 -14.71 -1.84
N PRO A 97 0.99 -15.82 -1.71
CA PRO A 97 -0.47 -15.76 -1.64
C PRO A 97 -1.02 -14.75 -0.62
N TYR A 98 -0.36 -14.64 0.53
CA TYR A 98 -0.72 -13.70 1.59
C TYR A 98 -0.12 -12.30 1.40
N GLY A 99 0.47 -12.02 0.24
CA GLY A 99 0.95 -10.68 -0.13
C GLY A 99 2.32 -10.30 0.43
N GLN A 100 3.09 -11.24 0.97
CA GLN A 100 4.46 -10.94 1.37
C GLN A 100 5.31 -10.73 0.11
N GLN A 101 5.94 -9.56 0.01
CA GLN A 101 6.71 -9.17 -1.16
C GLN A 101 8.15 -9.69 -1.08
N SER A 102 8.64 -10.22 -2.20
CA SER A 102 10.05 -10.48 -2.47
C SER A 102 10.54 -9.49 -3.53
N ASP A 103 11.67 -8.85 -3.27
CA ASP A 103 12.37 -8.00 -4.24
C ASP A 103 13.35 -8.85 -5.04
N LEU A 104 13.14 -8.87 -6.35
CA LEU A 104 13.87 -9.66 -7.34
C LEU A 104 14.66 -8.74 -8.30
N SER A 105 14.88 -7.48 -7.93
CA SER A 105 15.69 -6.54 -8.70
C SER A 105 17.16 -6.99 -8.74
N GLU A 106 17.82 -6.82 -9.89
CA GLU A 106 19.21 -7.27 -10.05
C GLU A 106 20.18 -6.36 -9.28
N LYS A 107 19.86 -5.07 -9.20
CA LYS A 107 20.59 -4.12 -8.39
C LYS A 107 19.91 -4.05 -7.04
N ALA A 108 20.72 -3.96 -5.98
CA ALA A 108 20.28 -3.56 -4.65
C ALA A 108 19.89 -2.07 -4.64
N THR A 109 19.01 -1.65 -5.54
CA THR A 109 18.33 -0.39 -5.46
C THR A 109 17.13 -0.61 -4.56
N SER A 110 17.02 0.18 -3.50
CA SER A 110 15.90 0.22 -2.55
C SER A 110 14.58 0.67 -3.20
N ALA A 111 14.26 0.17 -4.39
CA ALA A 111 13.02 0.41 -5.10
C ALA A 111 11.93 -0.43 -4.45
N LYS A 112 11.62 -0.16 -3.17
CA LYS A 112 10.35 -0.61 -2.60
C LYS A 112 9.24 -0.03 -3.47
N THR A 113 8.24 -0.85 -3.79
CA THR A 113 7.05 -0.41 -4.51
C THR A 113 6.60 0.93 -3.96
N SER A 114 6.57 1.93 -4.83
CA SER A 114 6.45 3.31 -4.42
C SER A 114 5.01 3.63 -4.00
N GLY A 115 4.69 3.27 -2.77
CA GLY A 115 3.37 3.45 -2.18
C GLY A 115 2.39 2.32 -2.45
N PHE A 116 2.36 1.71 -3.64
CA PHE A 116 1.34 0.71 -4.03
C PHE A 116 1.95 -0.57 -4.59
N GLY A 117 1.48 -1.73 -4.09
CA GLY A 117 2.08 -3.04 -4.37
C GLY A 117 1.04 -4.15 -4.49
N PHE A 118 0.96 -5.01 -3.48
CA PHE A 118 0.03 -6.15 -3.43
C PHE A 118 -1.42 -5.71 -3.61
N ASN A 119 -2.16 -6.39 -4.51
CA ASN A 119 -3.56 -6.10 -4.84
C ASN A 119 -3.83 -4.63 -5.25
N GLY A 120 -2.79 -3.91 -5.72
CA GLY A 120 -2.87 -2.48 -6.02
C GLY A 120 -3.19 -1.62 -4.78
N GLU A 121 -2.92 -2.12 -3.57
CA GLU A 121 -3.17 -1.45 -2.31
C GLU A 121 -1.90 -0.83 -1.74
N ARG A 122 -2.09 0.16 -0.85
CA ARG A 122 -0.97 0.90 -0.29
C ARG A 122 -0.12 0.01 0.60
N THR A 123 1.20 0.04 0.43
CA THR A 123 2.16 -0.63 1.31
C THR A 123 3.05 0.41 1.98
N ASP A 124 3.12 0.38 3.30
CA ASP A 124 4.10 1.17 4.04
C ASP A 124 5.48 0.50 3.94
N GLY A 125 6.42 1.19 3.30
CA GLY A 125 7.78 0.70 3.10
C GLY A 125 8.57 0.51 4.39
N LYS A 126 8.17 1.09 5.52
CA LYS A 126 8.85 0.92 6.82
C LYS A 126 8.35 -0.30 7.59
N SER A 127 7.05 -0.37 7.86
CA SER A 127 6.46 -1.49 8.60
C SER A 127 6.26 -2.76 7.75
N GLY A 128 6.13 -2.61 6.43
CA GLY A 128 5.68 -3.67 5.55
C GLY A 128 4.17 -3.92 5.63
N TYR A 129 3.42 -3.11 6.39
CA TYR A 129 1.97 -3.22 6.46
C TYR A 129 1.33 -2.75 5.17
N GLN A 130 0.26 -3.46 4.78
CA GLN A 130 -0.55 -3.14 3.62
C GLN A 130 -1.89 -2.59 4.10
N PHE A 131 -2.29 -1.45 3.56
CA PHE A 131 -3.46 -0.69 3.98
C PHE A 131 -4.64 -1.04 3.08
N LEU A 132 -5.14 -2.27 3.26
CA LEU A 132 -6.23 -2.81 2.44
C LEU A 132 -7.56 -2.14 2.76
N GLY A 133 -8.50 -2.26 1.82
CA GLY A 133 -9.82 -1.66 1.96
C GLY A 133 -9.72 -0.14 2.07
N GLN A 134 -8.86 0.48 1.25
CA GLN A 134 -8.69 1.93 1.20
C GLN A 134 -8.05 2.50 2.47
N GLY A 135 -7.18 1.72 3.09
CA GLY A 135 -6.59 2.06 4.38
C GLY A 135 -7.56 2.01 5.55
N TYR A 136 -8.69 1.31 5.41
CA TYR A 136 -9.57 1.01 6.54
C TYR A 136 -8.89 0.12 7.59
N ARG A 137 -8.13 -0.89 7.14
CA ARG A 137 -7.38 -1.78 8.04
C ARG A 137 -5.96 -1.97 7.56
N ALA A 138 -5.03 -1.85 8.50
CA ALA A 138 -3.67 -2.33 8.31
C ALA A 138 -3.67 -3.86 8.32
N TYR A 139 -3.03 -4.45 7.32
CA TYR A 139 -2.83 -5.89 7.14
C TYR A 139 -1.33 -6.19 7.21
N ASN A 140 -0.98 -7.26 7.90
CA ASN A 140 0.39 -7.73 8.00
C ASN A 140 0.58 -8.98 7.14
N PRO A 141 1.23 -8.88 5.97
CA PRO A 141 1.43 -10.00 5.07
C PRO A 141 2.31 -11.10 5.65
N ALA A 142 3.22 -10.79 6.58
CA ALA A 142 4.05 -11.80 7.24
C ALA A 142 3.26 -12.66 8.24
N LEU A 143 2.15 -12.13 8.77
CA LEU A 143 1.25 -12.86 9.68
C LEU A 143 -0.01 -13.39 8.98
N GLY A 144 -0.25 -13.00 7.73
CA GLY A 144 -1.44 -13.36 6.97
C GLY A 144 -2.76 -12.82 7.56
N ARG A 145 -2.74 -11.70 8.28
CA ARG A 145 -3.93 -11.20 9.02
C ARG A 145 -4.00 -9.68 9.17
N PHE A 146 -5.20 -9.19 9.47
CA PHE A 146 -5.42 -7.79 9.84
C PHE A 146 -4.88 -7.47 11.24
N MET A 147 -4.42 -6.23 11.41
CA MET A 147 -3.93 -5.69 12.69
C MET A 147 -5.05 -5.06 13.54
N GLN A 148 -6.29 -5.03 13.01
CA GLN A 148 -7.48 -4.51 13.67
C GLN A 148 -8.64 -5.48 13.45
N TYR A 149 -9.44 -5.69 14.50
CA TYR A 149 -10.64 -6.52 14.44
C TYR A 149 -11.70 -5.88 13.53
N ASP A 150 -12.35 -6.68 12.68
CA ASP A 150 -13.47 -6.21 11.87
C ASP A 150 -14.68 -5.85 12.73
N VAL A 151 -15.18 -4.63 12.60
CA VAL A 151 -16.37 -4.16 13.32
C VAL A 151 -17.64 -4.94 12.97
N HIS A 152 -17.65 -5.65 11.83
CA HIS A 152 -18.75 -6.51 11.41
C HIS A 152 -18.60 -7.95 11.89
N SER A 153 -17.56 -8.28 12.65
CA SER A 153 -17.42 -9.60 13.29
C SER A 153 -18.01 -9.57 14.70
N PRO A 154 -18.48 -10.71 15.25
CA PRO A 154 -18.46 -12.04 14.63
C PRO A 154 -19.71 -12.38 13.80
N PHE A 155 -20.79 -11.59 13.90
CA PHE A 155 -22.12 -11.97 13.41
C PHE A 155 -22.54 -11.29 12.10
N GLY A 156 -21.73 -10.37 11.58
CA GLY A 156 -21.94 -9.74 10.28
C GLY A 156 -21.05 -10.32 9.19
N LYS A 157 -20.78 -9.51 8.16
CA LYS A 157 -20.00 -9.94 6.97
C LYS A 157 -18.54 -10.28 7.25
N GLY A 158 -17.99 -9.91 8.41
CA GLY A 158 -16.61 -10.24 8.78
C GLY A 158 -16.42 -11.68 9.24
N GLY A 159 -17.52 -12.43 9.46
CA GLY A 159 -17.47 -13.79 9.99
C GLY A 159 -16.96 -13.86 11.43
N ILE A 160 -16.79 -15.07 11.96
CA ILE A 160 -16.47 -15.28 13.38
C ILE A 160 -15.11 -14.67 13.75
N ASN A 161 -14.12 -14.76 12.84
CA ASN A 161 -12.77 -14.28 13.08
C ASN A 161 -12.49 -12.97 12.31
N GLY A 162 -12.68 -11.85 12.99
CA GLY A 162 -12.48 -10.50 12.42
C GLY A 162 -11.05 -10.11 12.07
N TYR A 163 -10.06 -10.99 12.28
CA TYR A 163 -8.68 -10.79 11.85
C TYR A 163 -8.32 -11.52 10.56
N THR A 164 -9.18 -12.43 10.07
CA THR A 164 -8.87 -13.25 8.89
C THR A 164 -8.80 -12.41 7.61
N PHE A 165 -7.86 -12.78 6.75
CA PHE A 165 -7.77 -12.27 5.38
C PHE A 165 -8.25 -13.33 4.41
N ALA A 166 -9.12 -12.94 3.47
CA ALA A 166 -9.67 -13.80 2.42
C ALA A 166 -10.21 -15.15 2.94
N GLU A 167 -10.76 -15.19 4.15
CA GLU A 167 -11.25 -16.43 4.80
C GLU A 167 -10.18 -17.55 4.88
N ASN A 168 -8.89 -17.18 4.92
CA ASN A 168 -7.72 -18.06 4.82
C ASN A 168 -7.54 -18.77 3.47
N ASN A 169 -8.18 -18.28 2.40
CA ASN A 169 -7.97 -18.72 1.02
C ASN A 169 -7.71 -17.53 0.08
N PRO A 170 -6.45 -17.04 -0.01
CA PRO A 170 -6.13 -15.85 -0.77
C PRO A 170 -5.81 -16.08 -2.28
N ILE A 171 -6.03 -17.30 -2.82
CA ILE A 171 -5.79 -17.67 -4.23
C ILE A 171 -7.08 -18.18 -4.88
#